data_AF-A0A933N1P0-F1
#
_entry.id   AF-A0A933N1P0-F1
#
_cell.length_a   1.000
_cell.length_b   1.000
_cell.length_c   1.000
_cell.angle_alpha   90.00
_cell.angle_beta   90.00
_cell.angle_gamma   90.00
#
_symmetry.space_group_name_H-M   'P 1'
#
loop_
_entity.id
_entity.type
_entity.pdbx_description
1 polymer ?
#
loop_
_entity_poly.entity_id
_entity_poly.type
_entity_poly.pdbx_seq_one_letter_code
_entity_poly.pdbx_strand_id
1 'polypeptide(L)'
;MPTILMVAGWRFFFYSNEGNEPIHIHCQKAEAEAKFWLDVDSFEAIEAHSYNMSPADKRTVRQIIFEHFDYIVGEWRKWREKQNG
;
A
#
# COMPACT_ATOMS: atom_id res chain seq x y z
N MET A 1 4.88 -0.17 -12.61
CA MET A 1 4.50 -0.38 -11.20
C MET A 1 4.99 -1.72 -10.73
N PRO A 2 6.03 -1.78 -9.89
CA PRO A 2 6.46 -3.03 -9.28
C PRO A 2 5.37 -3.51 -8.31
N THR A 3 4.98 -4.76 -8.43
CA THR A 3 4.14 -5.42 -7.42
C THR A 3 5.07 -5.93 -6.34
N ILE A 4 4.83 -5.51 -5.10
CA ILE A 4 5.68 -5.91 -3.97
C ILE A 4 5.10 -7.11 -3.23
N LEU A 5 3.78 -7.30 -3.28
CA LEU A 5 3.10 -8.36 -2.55
C LEU A 5 1.83 -8.80 -3.29
N MET A 6 1.53 -10.10 -3.22
CA MET A 6 0.29 -10.70 -3.70
C MET A 6 -0.22 -11.68 -2.63
N VAL A 7 -1.28 -11.32 -1.91
CA VAL A 7 -1.85 -12.12 -0.81
C VAL A 7 -3.37 -12.11 -0.86
N ALA A 8 -4.02 -13.26 -0.70
CA ALA A 8 -5.49 -13.39 -0.72
C ALA A 8 -6.18 -12.79 -1.98
N GLY A 9 -5.47 -12.77 -3.11
CA GLY A 9 -5.91 -12.16 -4.36
C GLY A 9 -5.81 -10.64 -4.40
N TRP A 10 -5.25 -10.01 -3.37
CA TRP A 10 -4.89 -8.59 -3.34
C TRP A 10 -3.47 -8.38 -3.83
N ARG A 11 -3.33 -7.50 -4.81
CA ARG A 11 -2.06 -7.03 -5.34
C ARG A 11 -1.67 -5.73 -4.67
N PHE A 12 -0.48 -5.65 -4.09
CA PHE A 12 0.07 -4.43 -3.48
C PHE A 12 1.23 -3.87 -4.30
N PHE A 13 1.22 -2.56 -4.54
CA PHE A 13 2.17 -1.91 -5.45
C PHE A 13 2.30 -0.40 -5.20
N PHE A 14 3.32 0.20 -5.84
CA PHE A 14 3.56 1.65 -5.85
C PHE A 14 3.36 2.21 -7.27
N TYR A 15 2.74 3.40 -7.42
CA TYR A 15 2.68 4.08 -8.70
C TYR A 15 3.95 4.89 -8.95
N SER A 16 4.53 4.76 -10.14
CA SER A 16 5.55 5.66 -10.65
C SER A 16 4.88 7.00 -11.00
N ASN A 17 5.35 8.11 -10.42
CA ASN A 17 4.84 9.48 -10.56
C ASN A 17 3.97 10.04 -9.40
N GLU A 18 4.09 9.51 -8.18
CA GLU A 18 3.41 10.06 -6.98
C GLU A 18 4.19 11.19 -6.28
N GLY A 19 5.20 11.77 -6.95
CA GLY A 19 5.88 12.99 -6.48
C GLY A 19 6.49 12.87 -5.08
N ASN A 20 6.22 13.86 -4.23
CA ASN A 20 6.78 13.97 -2.87
C ASN A 20 5.81 13.53 -1.77
N GLU A 21 4.97 12.54 -2.08
CA GLU A 21 3.99 12.02 -1.13
C GLU A 21 4.62 11.27 0.05
N PRO A 22 3.94 11.21 1.22
CA PRO A 22 4.31 10.35 2.34
C PRO A 22 4.37 8.86 1.97
N ILE A 23 4.86 8.01 2.88
CA ILE A 23 4.87 6.56 2.67
C ILE A 23 3.44 6.05 2.47
N HIS A 24 3.22 5.29 1.41
CA HIS A 24 1.90 4.76 1.09
C HIS A 24 1.98 3.48 0.28
N ILE A 25 0.83 2.80 0.19
CA ILE A 25 0.66 1.59 -0.59
C ILE A 25 -0.68 1.58 -1.30
N HIS A 26 -0.68 1.10 -2.54
CA HIS A 26 -1.91 0.81 -3.30
C HIS A 26 -2.20 -0.67 -3.25
N CYS A 27 -3.48 -1.01 -3.20
CA CYS A 27 -3.96 -2.37 -3.20
C CYS A 27 -5.11 -2.53 -4.19
N GLN A 28 -5.11 -3.63 -4.94
CA GLN A 28 -6.12 -3.89 -5.97
C GLN A 28 -6.51 -5.37 -5.99
N LYS A 29 -7.80 -5.64 -6.19
CA LYS A 29 -8.36 -6.97 -6.43
C LYS A 29 -9.59 -6.86 -7.33
N ALA A 30 -9.51 -7.46 -8.52
CA ALA A 30 -10.55 -7.30 -9.55
C ALA A 30 -10.87 -5.82 -9.79
N GLU A 31 -12.12 -5.39 -9.60
CA GLU A 31 -12.56 -4.00 -9.75
C GLU A 31 -12.45 -3.17 -8.46
N ALA A 32 -11.90 -3.74 -7.38
CA ALA A 32 -11.70 -3.06 -6.11
C ALA A 32 -10.28 -2.50 -6.00
N GLU A 33 -10.15 -1.28 -5.50
CA GLU A 33 -8.87 -0.58 -5.34
C GLU A 33 -8.88 0.29 -4.08
N ALA A 34 -7.73 0.45 -3.42
CA ALA A 34 -7.56 1.45 -2.38
C ALA A 34 -6.11 1.89 -2.21
N LYS A 35 -5.97 3.08 -1.65
CA LYS A 35 -4.70 3.69 -1.24
C LYS A 35 -4.69 3.89 0.26
N PHE A 36 -3.58 3.54 0.89
CA PHE A 36 -3.34 3.75 2.32
C PHE A 36 -2.05 4.54 2.53
N TRP A 37 -2.13 5.59 3.35
CA TRP A 37 -0.97 6.24 3.94
C TRP A 37 -0.47 5.39 5.11
N LEU A 38 0.85 5.22 5.21
CA LEU A 38 1.49 4.50 6.29
C LEU A 38 2.24 5.50 7.17
N ASP A 39 1.78 5.65 8.40
CA ASP A 39 2.51 6.39 9.42
C ASP A 39 3.39 5.41 10.18
N VAL A 40 4.70 5.54 9.97
CA VAL A 40 5.71 4.66 10.55
C VAL A 40 5.92 4.98 12.04
N ASP A 41 5.71 6.23 12.45
CA ASP A 41 5.97 6.66 13.83
C ASP A 41 4.84 6.19 14.75
N SER A 42 3.59 6.21 14.27
CA SER A 42 2.43 5.72 15.02
C SER A 42 2.06 4.26 14.73
N PHE A 43 2.72 3.61 13.75
CA PHE A 43 2.37 2.28 13.25
C PHE A 43 0.91 2.19 12.80
N GLU A 44 0.49 3.13 11.95
CA GLU A 44 -0.89 3.24 11.47
C GLU A 44 -1.00 3.13 9.94
N ALA A 45 -2.15 2.63 9.49
CA ALA A 45 -2.54 2.56 8.09
C ALA A 45 -3.84 3.35 7.87
N ILE A 46 -3.71 4.56 7.33
CA ILE A 46 -4.80 5.52 7.14
C ILE A 46 -5.33 5.40 5.71
N GLU A 47 -6.62 5.10 5.57
CA GLU A 47 -7.26 4.98 4.24
C GLU A 47 -7.32 6.36 3.58
N ALA A 48 -6.64 6.53 2.45
CA ALA A 48 -6.70 7.75 1.66
C ALA A 48 -7.95 7.78 0.80
N HIS A 49 -8.22 6.67 0.10
CA HIS A 49 -9.45 6.42 -0.64
C HIS A 49 -9.60 4.93 -0.90
N SER A 50 -10.83 4.50 -1.15
CA SER A 50 -11.16 3.16 -1.59
C SER A 50 -12.31 3.17 -2.59
N TYR A 51 -12.31 2.20 -3.49
CA TYR A 51 -13.32 1.99 -4.50
C TYR A 51 -13.71 0.51 -4.53
N ASN A 52 -15.02 0.25 -4.58
CA ASN A 52 -15.62 -1.09 -4.67
C ASN A 52 -15.13 -2.10 -3.61
N MET A 53 -14.77 -1.62 -2.41
CA MET A 53 -14.35 -2.47 -1.29
C MET A 53 -15.48 -2.67 -0.28
N SER A 54 -15.78 -3.92 0.04
CA SER A 54 -16.65 -4.24 1.18
C SER A 54 -15.94 -3.96 2.52
N PRO A 55 -16.66 -3.88 3.65
CA PRO A 55 -16.03 -3.81 4.97
C PRO A 55 -15.10 -4.99 5.27
N ALA A 56 -15.38 -6.18 4.71
CA ALA A 56 -14.52 -7.36 4.87
C ALA A 56 -13.23 -7.22 4.07
N ASP A 57 -13.29 -6.65 2.87
CA ASP A 57 -12.11 -6.33 2.06
C ASP A 57 -11.21 -5.34 2.77
N LYS A 58 -11.78 -4.26 3.32
CA LYS A 58 -11.00 -3.26 4.08
C LYS A 58 -10.30 -3.85 5.29
N ARG A 59 -10.96 -4.77 6.01
CA ARG A 59 -10.33 -5.50 7.14
C ARG A 59 -9.20 -6.40 6.67
N THR A 60 -9.44 -7.18 5.61
CA THR A 60 -8.44 -8.08 5.02
C THR A 60 -7.21 -7.30 4.57
N VAL A 61 -7.40 -6.20 3.84
CA VAL A 61 -6.31 -5.36 3.35
C VAL A 61 -5.53 -4.74 4.50
N ARG A 62 -6.21 -4.16 5.52
CA ARG A 62 -5.51 -3.62 6.70
C ARG A 62 -4.70 -4.70 7.41
N GLN A 63 -5.26 -5.90 7.57
CA GLN A 63 -4.54 -7.01 8.20
C GLN A 63 -3.27 -7.35 7.40
N ILE A 64 -3.36 -7.49 6.08
CA ILE A 64 -2.18 -7.77 5.23
C ILE A 64 -1.16 -6.63 5.32
N ILE A 65 -1.60 -5.36 5.34
CA ILE A 65 -0.70 -4.21 5.49
C ILE A 65 0.07 -4.31 6.81
N PHE A 66 -0.61 -4.60 7.93
CA PHE A 66 0.05 -4.68 9.24
C PHE A 66 0.95 -5.92 9.37
N GLU A 67 0.54 -7.06 8.84
CA GLU A 67 1.38 -8.28 8.82
C GLU A 67 2.68 -8.09 8.04
N HIS A 68 2.68 -7.20 7.04
CA HIS A 68 3.82 -6.92 6.18
C HIS A 68 4.35 -5.48 6.31
N PHE A 69 4.04 -4.78 7.41
CA PHE A 69 4.24 -3.34 7.51
C PHE A 69 5.70 -2.93 7.26
N ASP A 70 6.64 -3.52 8.00
CA ASP A 70 8.07 -3.22 7.88
C ASP A 70 8.62 -3.54 6.48
N TYR A 71 8.12 -4.62 5.87
CA TYR A 71 8.48 -4.99 4.51
C TYR A 71 8.00 -3.95 3.51
N ILE A 72 6.74 -3.52 3.61
CA ILE A 72 6.16 -2.50 2.72
C ILE A 72 6.91 -1.17 2.86
N VAL A 73 7.19 -0.74 4.09
CA VAL A 73 7.97 0.47 4.38
C VAL A 73 9.39 0.38 3.79
N GLY A 74 10.06 -0.77 3.96
CA GLY A 74 11.38 -1.02 3.42
C GLY A 74 11.41 -0.97 1.88
N GLU A 75 10.44 -1.61 1.22
CA GLU A 75 10.33 -1.57 -0.24
C GLU A 75 9.99 -0.18 -0.76
N TRP A 76 9.15 0.59 -0.06
CA TRP A 76 8.85 1.97 -0.43
C TRP A 76 10.10 2.86 -0.38
N ARG A 77 10.92 2.73 0.69
CA ARG A 77 12.18 3.50 0.82
C ARG A 77 13.16 3.19 -0.31
N LYS A 78 13.40 1.90 -0.59
CA LYS A 78 14.25 1.46 -1.73
C LYS A 78 13.72 1.94 -3.07
N TRP A 79 12.40 1.90 -3.24
CA TRP A 79 11.75 2.33 -4.46
C TRP A 79 11.88 3.85 -4.67
N ARG A 80 11.69 4.66 -3.62
CA ARG A 80 11.86 6.11 -3.67
C ARG A 80 13.30 6.53 -3.95
N GLU A 81 14.28 5.85 -3.36
CA GLU A 81 15.71 6.09 -3.63
C GLU A 81 16.04 5.92 -5.12
N LYS A 82 15.45 4.92 -5.78
CA LYS A 82 15.63 4.69 -7.23
C LYS A 82 14.94 5.70 -8.13
N GLN A 83 13.95 6.45 -7.65
CA GLN A 83 13.28 7.50 -8.42
C GLN A 83 14.05 8.83 -8.37
N ASN A 84 14.91 9.01 -7.35
CA ASN A 84 15.64 10.25 -7.10
C ASN A 84 17.09 10.22 -7.61
N GLY A 85 17.55 9.11 -8.19
CA GLY A 85 18.89 8.94 -8.78
C GLY A 85 18.79 8.69 -10.28
#